data_AF-A0A4Y9Y794-F1
#
_entry.id   AF-A0A4Y9Y794-F1
#
_cell.length_a   1.000
_cell.length_b   1.000
_cell.length_c   1.000
_cell.angle_alpha   90.00
_cell.angle_beta   90.00
_cell.angle_gamma   90.00
#
_symmetry.space_group_name_H-M   'P 1'
#
loop_
_entity.id
_entity.type
_entity.pdbx_description
1 polymer ?
#
loop_
_entity_poly.entity_id
_entity_poly.type
_entity_poly.pdbx_seq_one_letter_code
_entity_poly.pdbx_strand_id
1 'polypeptide(L)'
;PAFPDRPTLHIEGETAANGATGTVRRLQGTVSVVKDGSVHWRIVLLGLNEGEPTEWVTEGVQIGGQTSAMGVLGLWTGSQHERMDPLGPFWAWKVG
;
A
#
# COMPACT_ATOMS: atom_id res chain seq x y z
N PRO A 1 3.85 -4.82 -23.15
CA PRO A 1 3.65 -5.27 -21.75
C PRO A 1 2.96 -6.64 -21.73
N ALA A 2 3.19 -7.49 -20.72
CA ALA A 2 2.55 -8.81 -20.63
C ALA A 2 1.03 -8.72 -20.40
N PHE A 3 0.56 -7.63 -19.80
CA PHE A 3 -0.86 -7.37 -19.53
C PHE A 3 -1.24 -5.96 -20.02
N PRO A 4 -1.43 -5.75 -21.35
CA PRO A 4 -1.68 -4.42 -21.91
C PRO A 4 -3.00 -3.79 -21.43
N ASP A 5 -4.01 -4.62 -21.15
CA ASP A 5 -5.33 -4.15 -20.69
C ASP A 5 -5.40 -3.94 -19.17
N ARG A 6 -4.28 -4.07 -18.47
CA ARG A 6 -4.19 -3.91 -17.01
C ARG A 6 -3.13 -2.86 -16.66
N PRO A 7 -3.44 -1.57 -16.90
CA PRO A 7 -2.49 -0.51 -16.61
C PRO A 7 -2.20 -0.44 -15.11
N THR A 8 -1.05 0.13 -14.77
CA THR A 8 -0.78 0.49 -13.38
C THR A 8 -1.72 1.61 -12.98
N LEU A 9 -2.45 1.41 -11.89
CA LEU A 9 -3.29 2.43 -11.28
C LEU A 9 -2.46 3.19 -10.25
N HIS A 10 -2.60 4.51 -10.24
CA HIS A 10 -2.05 5.37 -9.20
C HIS A 10 -3.14 5.68 -8.19
N ILE A 11 -2.82 5.56 -6.90
CA ILE A 11 -3.75 5.83 -5.81
C ILE A 11 -3.18 6.90 -4.89
N GLU A 12 -4.07 7.74 -4.37
CA GLU A 12 -3.77 8.75 -3.36
C GLU A 12 -4.87 8.69 -2.30
N GLY A 13 -4.53 9.07 -1.06
CA GLY A 13 -5.51 9.08 0.01
C GLY A 13 -5.01 9.72 1.28
N GLU A 14 -5.88 9.72 2.28
CA GLU A 14 -5.62 10.24 3.61
C GLU A 14 -6.02 9.20 4.65
N THR A 15 -5.24 9.11 5.72
CA THR A 15 -5.52 8.24 6.88
C THR A 15 -5.31 9.00 8.17
N ALA A 16 -6.07 8.65 9.21
CA ALA A 16 -5.85 9.21 10.53
C ALA A 16 -4.58 8.59 11.14
N ALA A 17 -3.62 9.42 11.57
CA ALA A 17 -2.42 8.94 12.27
C ALA A 17 -2.79 8.35 13.64
N ASN A 18 -3.56 9.14 14.39
CA ASN A 18 -4.04 8.85 15.72
C ASN A 18 -5.36 9.64 15.91
N GLY A 19 -6.44 8.94 16.24
CA GLY A 19 -7.74 9.57 16.45
C GLY A 19 -7.75 10.62 17.56
N ALA A 20 -6.80 10.56 18.49
CA ALA A 20 -6.69 11.52 19.60
C ALA A 20 -6.07 12.87 19.21
N THR A 21 -5.19 12.92 18.20
CA THR A 21 -4.51 14.16 17.78
C THR A 21 -5.16 14.85 16.60
N GLY A 22 -6.05 14.15 15.88
CA GLY A 22 -6.67 14.65 14.65
C GLY A 22 -5.69 14.82 13.49
N THR A 23 -4.49 14.26 13.59
CA THR A 23 -3.46 14.37 12.56
C THR A 23 -3.85 13.52 11.35
N VAL A 24 -4.01 14.17 10.19
CA VAL A 24 -4.24 13.53 8.91
C VAL A 24 -2.89 13.24 8.25
N ARG A 25 -2.70 12.00 7.78
CA ARG A 25 -1.52 11.57 7.02
C ARG A 25 -1.93 11.32 5.59
N ARG A 26 -1.06 11.71 4.65
CA ARG A 26 -1.24 11.44 3.22
C ARG A 26 -0.53 10.15 2.83
N LEU A 27 -1.13 9.43 1.90
CA LEU A 27 -0.55 8.25 1.28
C LEU A 27 -0.65 8.35 -0.24
N GLN A 28 0.30 7.72 -0.91
CA GLN A 28 0.31 7.50 -2.35
C GLN A 28 0.67 6.05 -2.63
N GLY A 29 0.34 5.56 -3.81
CA GLY A 29 0.62 4.17 -4.13
C GLY A 29 0.35 3.79 -5.56
N THR A 30 0.56 2.50 -5.83
CA THR A 30 0.24 1.89 -7.11
C THR A 30 -0.43 0.54 -6.93
N VAL A 31 -1.31 0.22 -7.86
CA VAL A 31 -1.86 -1.12 -8.06
C VAL A 31 -1.45 -1.57 -9.45
N SER A 32 -0.68 -2.65 -9.54
CA SER A 32 -0.11 -3.13 -10.80
C SER A 32 -0.17 -4.64 -10.91
N VAL A 33 0.00 -5.16 -12.11
CA VAL A 33 0.05 -6.61 -12.34
C VAL A 33 1.51 -7.02 -12.50
N VAL A 34 1.94 -7.99 -11.69
CA VAL A 34 3.28 -8.58 -11.80
C VAL A 34 3.30 -9.74 -12.79
N LYS A 35 4.49 -10.27 -13.10
CA LYS A 35 4.70 -11.22 -14.20
C LYS A 35 3.79 -12.46 -14.18
N ASP A 36 3.43 -12.94 -13.00
CA ASP A 36 2.56 -14.12 -12.82
C ASP A 36 1.05 -13.82 -12.92
N GLY A 37 0.68 -12.56 -13.16
CA GLY A 37 -0.71 -12.13 -13.25
C GLY A 37 -1.33 -11.71 -11.91
N SER A 38 -0.61 -11.83 -10.80
CA SER A 38 -1.04 -11.36 -9.49
C SER A 38 -1.15 -9.83 -9.46
N VAL A 39 -2.13 -9.33 -8.72
CA VAL A 39 -2.30 -7.88 -8.52
C VAL A 39 -1.52 -7.47 -7.27
N HIS A 40 -0.51 -6.64 -7.47
CA HIS A 40 0.39 -6.13 -6.45
C HIS A 40 0.00 -4.71 -6.05
N TRP A 41 -0.09 -4.48 -4.75
CA TRP A 41 -0.42 -3.22 -4.11
C TRP A 41 0.82 -2.68 -3.41
N ARG A 42 1.25 -1.49 -3.80
CA ARG A 42 2.27 -0.71 -3.11
C ARG A 42 1.65 0.55 -2.56
N ILE A 43 1.73 0.77 -1.26
CA ILE A 43 1.26 1.98 -0.59
C ILE A 43 2.42 2.58 0.19
N VAL A 44 2.58 3.89 0.10
CA VAL A 44 3.62 4.65 0.75
C VAL A 44 2.98 5.74 1.60
N LEU A 45 3.29 5.77 2.89
CA LEU A 45 2.84 6.80 3.80
C LEU A 45 3.85 7.95 3.78
N LEU A 46 3.38 9.15 3.46
CA LEU A 46 4.23 10.32 3.37
C LEU A 46 4.59 10.85 4.77
N GLY A 47 5.68 11.61 4.84
CA GLY A 47 6.01 12.42 6.01
C GLY A 47 4.89 13.41 6.34
N LEU A 48 4.89 13.94 7.56
CA LEU A 48 3.83 14.84 8.03
C LEU A 48 3.90 16.20 7.34
N ASN A 49 5.12 16.67 7.08
CA ASN A 49 5.35 17.95 6.45
C ASN A 49 5.83 17.78 4.99
N GLU A 50 5.56 18.79 4.18
CA GLU A 50 6.03 18.81 2.79
C GLU A 50 7.56 18.78 2.74
N GLY A 51 8.11 17.92 1.88
CA GLY A 51 9.55 17.72 1.75
C GLY A 51 10.17 16.72 2.74
N GLU A 52 9.40 16.23 3.73
CA GLU A 52 9.85 15.10 4.54
C GLU A 52 9.88 13.81 3.72
N PRO A 53 10.84 12.92 4.00
CA PRO A 53 10.87 11.62 3.35
C PRO A 53 9.60 10.83 3.66
N THR A 54 9.29 9.88 2.79
CA THR A 54 8.26 8.88 3.06
C THR A 54 8.65 8.10 4.31
N GLU A 55 7.68 7.74 5.15
CA GLU A 55 7.98 7.11 6.46
C GLU A 55 7.78 5.60 6.38
N TRP A 56 6.67 5.17 5.78
CA TRP A 56 6.29 3.75 5.73
C TRP A 56 6.02 3.30 4.30
N VAL A 57 6.33 2.05 4.03
CA VAL A 57 5.93 1.34 2.81
C VAL A 57 5.19 0.06 3.19
N THR A 58 4.10 -0.17 2.47
CA THR A 58 3.29 -1.39 2.54
C THR A 58 3.27 -2.02 1.16
N GLU A 59 3.58 -3.31 1.11
CA GLU A 59 3.54 -4.11 -0.12
C GLU A 59 2.58 -5.29 0.13
N GLY A 60 1.72 -5.60 -0.83
CA GLY A 60 0.72 -6.66 -0.70
C GLY A 60 0.24 -7.23 -2.02
N VAL A 61 -0.37 -8.42 -1.95
CA VAL A 61 -0.94 -9.12 -3.11
C VAL A 61 -2.43 -9.34 -2.90
N GLN A 62 -3.22 -9.08 -3.94
CA GLN A 62 -4.65 -9.34 -3.93
C GLN A 62 -4.92 -10.84 -4.00
N ILE A 63 -5.71 -11.33 -3.05
CA ILE A 63 -6.08 -12.74 -2.96
C ILE A 63 -7.28 -13.02 -3.88
N GLY A 64 -7.20 -14.09 -4.66
CA GLY A 64 -8.25 -14.51 -5.60
C GLY A 64 -8.23 -13.81 -6.96
N GLY A 65 -7.22 -12.98 -7.24
CA GLY A 65 -7.04 -12.34 -8.55
C GLY A 65 -7.94 -11.12 -8.77
N GLN A 66 -7.95 -10.62 -10.01
CA GLN A 66 -8.66 -9.40 -10.40
C GLN A 66 -10.16 -9.49 -10.05
N THR A 67 -10.74 -8.40 -9.55
CA THR A 67 -12.16 -8.29 -9.13
C THR A 67 -12.61 -9.18 -7.95
N SER A 68 -11.69 -9.96 -7.35
CA SER A 68 -11.97 -10.73 -6.14
C SER A 68 -12.47 -9.85 -4.99
N ALA A 69 -13.45 -10.36 -4.25
CA ALA A 69 -13.96 -9.75 -3.03
C ALA A 69 -13.18 -10.17 -1.78
N MET A 70 -12.12 -10.99 -1.89
CA MET A 70 -11.37 -11.45 -0.73
C MET A 70 -10.65 -10.26 -0.06
N GLY A 71 -9.69 -9.65 -0.76
CA GLY A 71 -8.91 -8.54 -0.24
C GLY A 71 -7.41 -8.66 -0.53
N VAL A 72 -6.58 -8.03 0.30
CA VAL A 72 -5.12 -7.94 0.14
C VAL A 72 -4.43 -8.47 1.39
N LEU A 73 -3.34 -9.23 1.19
CA LEU A 73 -2.42 -9.68 2.25
C LEU A 73 -1.02 -9.17 1.94
N GLY A 74 -0.29 -8.72 2.95
CA GLY A 74 1.01 -8.12 2.74
C GLY A 74 1.81 -7.87 4.01
N LEU A 75 2.85 -7.05 3.84
CA LEU A 75 3.76 -6.61 4.88
C LEU A 75 3.92 -5.09 4.81
N TRP A 76 4.32 -4.49 5.92
CA TRP A 76 4.74 -3.10 5.98
C TRP A 76 6.04 -2.95 6.75
N THR A 77 6.81 -1.94 6.41
CA THR A 77 8.09 -1.61 7.04
C THR A 77 8.46 -0.14 6.78
N GLY A 78 9.56 0.34 7.37
CA GLY A 78 10.07 1.68 7.12
C GLY A 78 10.48 1.85 5.65
N SER A 79 10.22 3.02 5.08
CA SER A 79 10.42 3.28 3.64
C SER A 79 11.88 3.14 3.19
N GLN A 80 12.82 3.35 4.13
CA GLN A 80 14.25 3.27 3.89
C GLN A 80 14.82 1.86 4.11
N HIS A 81 13.99 0.91 4.58
CA HIS A 81 14.36 -0.47 4.87
C HIS A 81 15.60 -0.55 5.77
N GLU A 82 15.65 0.28 6.81
CA GLU A 82 16.75 0.26 7.76
C GLU A 82 16.77 -1.06 8.54
N ARG A 83 17.95 -1.45 8.99
CA ARG A 83 18.14 -2.74 9.68
C ARG A 83 17.24 -2.95 10.90
N MET A 84 16.86 -1.85 11.55
CA MET A 84 16.05 -1.87 12.77
C MET A 84 14.57 -1.56 12.50
N ASP A 85 14.17 -1.38 11.24
CA ASP A 85 12.79 -1.10 10.91
C ASP A 85 11.89 -2.28 11.33
N PRO A 86 10.70 -1.99 11.88
CA PRO A 86 9.74 -3.04 12.13
C PRO A 86 9.32 -3.68 10.80
N LEU A 87 9.01 -4.98 10.85
CA LEU A 87 8.38 -5.70 9.75
C LEU A 87 7.09 -6.31 10.25
N GLY A 88 5.97 -5.72 9.83
CA GLY A 88 4.65 -6.11 10.33
C GLY A 88 3.79 -6.74 9.23
N PRO A 89 2.98 -7.76 9.54
CA PRO A 89 1.95 -8.23 8.63
C PRO A 89 0.81 -7.21 8.50
N PHE A 90 0.16 -7.23 7.34
CA PHE A 90 -1.03 -6.43 7.03
C PHE A 90 -2.03 -7.28 6.23
N TRP A 91 -3.32 -7.09 6.51
CA TRP A 91 -4.39 -7.56 5.65
C TRP A 91 -5.53 -6.53 5.60
N ALA A 92 -6.22 -6.48 4.47
CA ALA A 92 -7.45 -5.72 4.30
C ALA A 92 -8.46 -6.59 3.57
N TRP A 93 -9.58 -6.88 4.23
CA TRP A 93 -10.68 -7.65 3.65
C TRP A 93 -11.78 -6.72 3.18
N LYS A 94 -12.37 -7.01 2.03
CA LYS A 94 -13.57 -6.30 1.60
C LYS A 94 -14.74 -6.87 2.40
N VAL A 95 -15.24 -6.09 3.35
CA VAL A 95 -16.49 -6.37 4.05
C VAL A 95 -17.65 -5.87 3.18
N GLY A 96 -18.62 -6.76 2.96
CA GLY A 96 -19.85 -6.48 2.20
C GLY A 96 -20.84 -5.64 2.98
#